data_AF-A0A8H7I5Y9-F1
#
_entry.id   AF-A0A8H7I5Y9-F1
#
_cell.length_a   1.000
_cell.length_b   1.000
_cell.length_c   1.000
_cell.angle_alpha   90.00
_cell.angle_beta   90.00
_cell.angle_gamma   90.00
#
_symmetry.space_group_name_H-M   'P 1'
#
loop_
_entity.id
_entity.type
_entity.pdbx_description
1 polymer ?
#
loop_
_entity_poly.entity_id
_entity_poly.type
_entity_poly.pdbx_seq_one_letter_code
_entity_poly.pdbx_strand_id
1 'polypeptide(L)'
;MVSFKARSTRLEPTHMNAQIMRPQTFGSLLILPDELLQKIAAYVVFVPGIYLGTAFISAKPRWATIAGLASASRDARAVALRAWFRVLVLKDEEDWDVASRPSFINLFVRELCVHATALGPTTATNALLGFPALRAVHINAHNDVTFDPYVGYKYYTLLPDVPKGLKRLAVTHAHAPDGERLEALANSELEEIRLGRCTLFDCATQGCSYWPAFPHDHDAYFSDEGAVEYATSISQDLAPIKNLRTVHLGHPHHRAPLHSPTLWSTPCEACLTEFGPATQIAEHAASSALGKLVPGLEEISWAGYFERSGQGVSIWRRSMGSRGAVDWVHASLGSNQTCFDG
;
A
#
# COMPACT_ATOMS: atom_id res chain seq x y z
N MET A 1 22.19 -8.93 2.78
CA MET A 1 23.37 -8.31 2.14
C MET A 1 23.98 -9.35 1.20
N VAL A 2 23.81 -9.21 -0.11
CA VAL A 2 24.49 -10.05 -1.11
C VAL A 2 25.23 -9.11 -2.05
N SER A 3 26.56 -9.11 -1.96
CA SER A 3 27.47 -8.36 -2.82
C SER A 3 27.82 -9.23 -4.02
N PHE A 4 27.49 -8.78 -5.23
CA PHE A 4 27.91 -9.46 -6.46
C PHE A 4 29.27 -8.93 -6.90
N LYS A 5 30.35 -9.57 -6.42
CA LYS A 5 31.67 -9.48 -7.06
C LYS A 5 31.80 -10.61 -8.08
N ALA A 6 31.95 -10.25 -9.34
CA ALA A 6 32.28 -11.20 -10.40
C ALA A 6 33.71 -11.74 -10.18
N ARG A 7 33.84 -13.02 -9.82
CA ARG A 7 35.11 -13.76 -9.90
C ARG A 7 35.15 -14.48 -11.24
N SER A 8 35.99 -13.98 -12.15
CA SER A 8 36.39 -14.69 -13.36
C SER A 8 37.45 -15.71 -12.98
N THR A 9 37.15 -17.00 -13.10
CA THR A 9 38.15 -18.06 -13.16
C THR A 9 37.98 -18.78 -14.49
N ARG A 10 38.88 -18.47 -15.44
CA ARG A 10 39.12 -19.29 -16.62
C ARG A 10 39.62 -20.66 -16.15
N LEU A 11 38.93 -21.72 -16.54
CA LEU A 11 39.44 -23.08 -16.51
C LEU A 11 39.66 -23.52 -17.96
N GLU A 12 40.88 -23.91 -18.28
CA GLU A 12 41.25 -24.50 -19.57
C GLU A 12 40.68 -25.92 -19.72
N PRO A 13 40.45 -26.40 -20.96
CA PRO A 13 39.81 -27.68 -21.19
C PRO A 13 40.85 -28.81 -21.26
N THR A 14 40.83 -29.72 -20.30
CA THR A 14 41.46 -31.04 -20.44
C THR A 14 40.55 -32.00 -21.20
N HIS A 15 41.02 -32.41 -22.37
CA HIS A 15 40.50 -33.52 -23.17
C HIS A 15 40.42 -34.81 -22.34
N MET A 16 39.22 -35.39 -22.21
CA MET A 16 39.06 -36.83 -21.98
C MET A 16 37.90 -37.38 -22.79
N ASN A 17 38.24 -38.34 -23.66
CA ASN A 17 37.34 -39.21 -24.38
C ASN A 17 36.55 -40.07 -23.39
N ALA A 18 35.23 -39.95 -23.40
CA ALA A 18 34.34 -40.97 -22.86
C ALA A 18 33.23 -41.22 -23.89
N GLN A 19 33.34 -42.34 -24.60
CA GLN A 19 32.21 -42.94 -25.31
C GLN A 19 31.17 -43.33 -24.26
N ILE A 20 30.10 -42.53 -24.16
CA ILE A 20 28.94 -42.84 -23.34
C ILE A 20 27.84 -43.33 -24.28
N MET A 21 27.48 -44.61 -24.10
CA MET A 21 26.34 -45.24 -24.75
C MET A 21 25.08 -44.41 -24.57
N ARG A 22 24.38 -44.14 -25.67
CA ARG A 22 23.03 -43.55 -25.66
C ARG A 22 22.05 -44.52 -24.99
N PRO A 23 21.37 -44.15 -23.89
CA PRO A 23 20.11 -44.78 -23.56
C PRO A 23 19.05 -44.15 -24.48
N GLN A 24 18.60 -44.92 -25.47
CA GLN A 24 17.34 -44.63 -26.16
C GLN A 24 16.19 -45.06 -25.26
N THR A 25 15.73 -44.14 -24.43
CA THR A 25 14.36 -44.14 -23.90
C THR A 25 13.89 -42.69 -23.89
N PHE A 26 13.21 -42.28 -24.96
CA PHE A 26 12.35 -41.10 -24.94
C PHE A 26 11.12 -41.44 -24.07
N GLY A 27 11.32 -41.47 -22.76
CA GLY A 27 10.22 -41.28 -21.82
C GLY A 27 9.68 -39.89 -22.05
N SER A 28 8.41 -39.79 -22.39
CA SER A 28 7.68 -38.51 -22.45
C SER A 28 8.00 -37.73 -21.17
N LEU A 29 8.81 -36.67 -21.29
CA LEU A 29 9.00 -35.71 -20.21
C LEU A 29 7.60 -35.17 -19.94
N LEU A 30 7.01 -35.57 -18.81
CA LEU A 30 5.74 -35.07 -18.34
C LEU A 30 5.89 -33.55 -18.11
N ILE A 31 5.59 -32.78 -19.15
CA ILE A 31 5.47 -31.33 -19.06
C ILE A 31 4.18 -31.10 -18.29
N LEU A 32 4.30 -30.53 -17.09
CA LEU A 32 3.16 -30.07 -16.32
C LEU A 32 2.39 -29.04 -17.15
N PRO A 33 1.06 -29.17 -17.28
CA PRO A 33 0.23 -28.12 -17.87
C PRO A 33 0.49 -26.76 -17.23
N ASP A 34 0.43 -25.70 -18.04
CA ASP A 34 0.70 -24.32 -17.60
C ASP A 34 -0.19 -23.91 -16.42
N GLU A 35 -1.45 -24.35 -16.37
CA GLU A 35 -2.33 -24.02 -15.24
C GLU A 35 -1.83 -24.62 -13.92
N LEU A 36 -1.26 -25.82 -13.96
CA LEU A 36 -0.71 -26.46 -12.76
C LEU A 36 0.58 -25.76 -12.32
N LEU A 37 1.46 -25.39 -13.26
CA LEU A 37 2.65 -24.61 -12.94
C LEU A 37 2.29 -23.25 -12.32
N GLN A 38 1.26 -22.58 -12.84
CA GLN A 38 0.76 -21.33 -12.26
C GLN A 38 0.21 -21.51 -10.85
N LYS A 39 -0.56 -22.57 -10.59
CA LYS A 39 -1.07 -22.88 -9.24
C LYS A 39 0.05 -23.20 -8.26
N ILE A 40 1.04 -24.00 -8.68
CA ILE A 40 2.22 -24.31 -7.85
C ILE A 40 2.98 -23.03 -7.53
N ALA A 41 3.25 -22.19 -8.52
CA ALA A 41 3.94 -20.92 -8.29
C ALA A 41 3.14 -19.97 -7.39
N ALA A 42 1.82 -19.87 -7.57
CA ALA A 42 0.97 -19.05 -6.70
C ALA A 42 1.02 -19.53 -5.24
N TYR A 43 1.13 -20.84 -5.02
CA TYR A 43 1.24 -21.43 -3.68
C TYR A 43 2.65 -21.26 -3.08
N VAL A 44 3.69 -21.62 -3.82
CA VAL A 44 5.09 -21.59 -3.34
C VAL A 44 5.60 -20.16 -3.17
N VAL A 45 5.14 -19.26 -4.05
CA VAL A 45 5.53 -17.85 -4.05
C VAL A 45 4.48 -16.99 -3.37
N PHE A 46 3.59 -17.57 -2.56
CA PHE A 46 2.53 -16.83 -1.87
C PHE A 46 3.12 -15.60 -1.17
N VAL A 47 2.82 -14.41 -1.71
CA VAL A 47 3.19 -13.12 -1.15
C VAL A 47 1.89 -12.47 -0.67
N PRO A 48 1.43 -12.74 0.55
CA PRO A 48 0.47 -11.85 1.15
C PRO A 48 1.21 -10.53 1.39
N GLY A 49 0.75 -9.47 0.74
CA GLY A 49 1.02 -8.13 1.21
C GLY A 49 0.16 -7.93 2.44
N ILE A 50 0.74 -7.98 3.63
CA ILE A 50 0.00 -7.72 4.87
C ILE A 50 0.30 -6.27 5.26
N TYR A 51 -0.76 -5.47 5.30
CA TYR A 51 -0.73 -4.20 6.02
C TYR A 51 -1.01 -4.51 7.49
N LEU A 52 0.00 -4.32 8.33
CA LEU A 52 -0.12 -4.45 9.78
C LEU A 52 -0.15 -3.03 10.34
N GLY A 53 -1.35 -2.50 10.51
CA GLY A 53 -1.57 -1.06 10.74
C GLY A 53 -1.01 -0.24 9.58
N THR A 54 0.02 0.55 9.87
CA THR A 54 0.70 1.41 8.89
C THR A 54 1.94 0.78 8.25
N ALA A 55 2.39 -0.38 8.73
CA ALA A 55 3.57 -1.08 8.20
C ALA A 55 3.18 -2.12 7.13
N PHE A 56 3.78 -2.04 5.95
CA PHE A 56 3.66 -3.10 4.94
C PHE A 56 4.71 -4.19 5.20
N ILE A 57 4.25 -5.38 5.59
CA ILE A 57 5.10 -6.55 5.75
C ILE A 57 4.93 -7.41 4.49
N SER A 58 5.93 -7.35 3.61
CA SER A 58 6.01 -8.31 2.51
C SER A 58 6.50 -9.65 3.06
N ALA A 59 5.63 -10.65 3.12
CA ALA A 59 6.03 -12.03 3.40
C ALA A 59 6.63 -12.71 2.16
N LYS A 60 7.28 -11.94 1.28
CA LYS A 60 7.89 -12.43 0.05
C LYS A 60 8.93 -13.50 0.40
N PRO A 61 8.79 -14.72 -0.13
CA PRO A 61 9.70 -15.79 0.22
C PRO A 61 11.13 -15.46 -0.25
N ARG A 62 12.12 -15.90 0.52
CA ARG A 62 13.53 -15.76 0.14
C ARG A 62 13.76 -16.48 -1.19
N TRP A 63 14.70 -15.99 -2.01
CA TRP A 63 15.04 -16.62 -3.30
C TRP A 63 15.30 -18.13 -3.16
N ALA A 64 16.01 -18.54 -2.11
CA ALA A 64 16.32 -19.94 -1.83
C ALA A 64 15.07 -20.84 -1.77
N THR A 65 13.93 -20.31 -1.32
CA THR A 65 12.66 -21.03 -1.24
C THR A 65 12.08 -21.35 -2.62
N ILE A 66 12.36 -20.52 -3.62
CA ILE A 66 11.81 -20.66 -4.98
C ILE A 66 12.83 -21.14 -6.00
N ALA A 67 14.12 -21.18 -5.63
CA ALA A 67 15.23 -21.47 -6.52
C ALA A 67 15.10 -22.84 -7.19
N GLY A 68 14.58 -23.84 -6.49
CA GLY A 68 14.31 -25.17 -7.04
C GLY A 68 13.30 -25.12 -8.18
N LEU A 69 12.16 -24.46 -7.96
CA LEU A 69 11.13 -24.28 -9.00
C LEU A 69 11.67 -23.45 -10.17
N ALA A 70 12.40 -22.37 -9.88
CA ALA A 70 12.98 -21.51 -10.92
C ALA A 70 14.11 -22.18 -11.73
N SER A 71 14.66 -23.28 -11.22
CA SER A 71 15.73 -24.05 -11.89
C SER A 71 15.22 -25.31 -12.59
N ALA A 72 13.98 -25.73 -12.32
CA ALA A 72 13.43 -26.99 -12.82
C ALA A 72 13.24 -27.03 -14.35
N SER A 73 12.76 -25.94 -14.94
CA SER A 73 12.61 -25.81 -16.40
C SER A 73 12.54 -24.33 -16.81
N ARG A 74 12.57 -24.06 -18.12
CA ARG A 74 12.40 -22.69 -18.65
C ARG A 74 11.01 -22.13 -18.31
N ASP A 75 9.98 -22.94 -18.42
CA ASP A 75 8.59 -22.52 -18.17
C ASP A 75 8.34 -22.34 -16.67
N ALA A 76 8.82 -23.28 -15.85
CA ALA A 76 8.78 -23.15 -14.39
C ALA A 76 9.55 -21.91 -13.92
N ARG A 77 10.69 -21.58 -14.54
CA ARG A 77 11.42 -20.33 -14.30
C ARG A 77 10.58 -19.10 -14.62
N ALA A 78 9.98 -19.05 -15.81
CA ALA A 78 9.18 -17.89 -16.22
C ALA A 78 8.00 -17.66 -15.25
N VAL A 79 7.31 -18.73 -14.86
CA VAL A 79 6.19 -18.66 -13.92
C VAL A 79 6.66 -18.28 -12.51
N ALA A 80 7.73 -18.90 -12.00
CA ALA A 80 8.28 -18.59 -10.68
C ALA A 80 8.77 -17.15 -10.58
N LEU A 81 9.52 -16.66 -11.58
CA LEU A 81 10.00 -15.28 -11.61
C LEU A 81 8.84 -14.29 -11.72
N ARG A 82 7.83 -14.56 -12.55
CA ARG A 82 6.63 -13.71 -12.65
C ARG A 82 5.89 -13.62 -11.32
N ALA A 83 5.72 -14.75 -10.62
CA ALA A 83 5.08 -14.76 -9.32
C ALA A 83 5.92 -14.03 -8.25
N TRP A 84 7.25 -14.21 -8.27
CA TRP A 84 8.15 -13.64 -7.27
C TRP A 84 8.35 -12.14 -7.45
N PHE A 85 8.48 -11.66 -8.67
CA PHE A 85 8.59 -10.23 -8.99
C PHE A 85 7.24 -9.51 -9.03
N ARG A 86 6.12 -10.21 -8.81
CA ARG A 86 4.79 -9.60 -8.73
C ARG A 86 4.74 -8.43 -7.74
N VAL A 87 5.39 -8.59 -6.59
CA VAL A 87 5.53 -7.54 -5.57
C VAL A 87 6.98 -7.09 -5.52
N LEU A 88 7.20 -5.79 -5.66
CA LEU A 88 8.50 -5.14 -5.52
C LEU A 88 8.46 -4.15 -4.37
N VAL A 89 9.48 -4.20 -3.51
CA VAL A 89 9.64 -3.27 -2.39
C VAL A 89 10.90 -2.46 -2.66
N LEU A 90 10.75 -1.13 -2.71
CA LEU A 90 11.85 -0.18 -2.79
C LEU A 90 12.11 0.35 -1.38
N LYS A 91 13.31 0.15 -0.88
CA LYS A 91 13.72 0.56 0.47
C LYS A 91 14.50 1.86 0.42
N ASP A 92 15.40 1.99 -0.53
CA ASP A 92 16.31 3.13 -0.63
C ASP A 92 16.14 3.81 -2.00
N GLU A 93 16.59 5.06 -2.11
CA GLU A 93 16.41 5.86 -3.33
C GLU A 93 17.08 5.20 -4.55
N GLU A 94 18.22 4.55 -4.35
CA GLU A 94 18.96 3.84 -5.40
C GLU A 94 18.22 2.60 -5.94
N ASP A 95 17.21 2.09 -5.22
CA ASP A 95 16.40 0.98 -5.70
C ASP A 95 15.58 1.38 -6.94
N TRP A 96 15.26 2.67 -7.12
CA TRP A 96 14.59 3.17 -8.32
C TRP A 96 15.45 2.96 -9.56
N ASP A 97 16.76 3.17 -9.49
CA ASP A 97 17.67 2.95 -10.63
C ASP A 97 17.72 1.47 -11.03
N VAL A 98 17.67 0.57 -10.06
CA VAL A 98 17.67 -0.87 -10.32
C VAL A 98 16.33 -1.31 -10.89
N ALA A 99 15.22 -0.77 -10.36
CA ALA A 99 13.87 -1.15 -10.73
C ALA A 99 13.40 -0.56 -12.07
N SER A 100 13.86 0.65 -12.41
CA SER A 100 13.49 1.38 -13.63
C SER A 100 14.31 0.98 -14.85
N ARG A 101 15.49 0.36 -14.67
CA ARG A 101 16.28 -0.19 -15.77
C ARG A 101 15.42 -1.16 -16.59
N PRO A 102 15.36 -0.99 -17.93
CA PRO A 102 14.67 -1.92 -18.81
C PRO A 102 15.20 -3.34 -18.57
N SER A 103 14.42 -4.13 -17.87
CA SER A 103 14.76 -5.48 -17.42
C SER A 103 13.49 -6.30 -17.44
N PHE A 104 13.61 -7.62 -17.44
CA PHE A 104 12.40 -8.46 -17.40
C PHE A 104 11.61 -8.29 -16.08
N ILE A 105 12.20 -7.69 -15.04
CA ILE A 105 11.62 -7.54 -13.71
C ILE A 105 10.41 -6.59 -13.75
N ASN A 106 10.58 -5.40 -14.33
CA ASN A 106 9.54 -4.37 -14.33
C ASN A 106 8.25 -4.81 -15.06
N LEU A 107 8.36 -5.73 -16.02
CA LEU A 107 7.26 -6.32 -16.76
C LEU A 107 6.35 -7.20 -15.89
N PHE A 108 6.84 -7.68 -14.75
CA PHE A 108 6.11 -8.58 -13.86
C PHE A 108 5.60 -7.91 -12.60
N VAL A 109 6.10 -6.71 -12.25
CA VAL A 109 5.65 -5.96 -11.08
C VAL A 109 4.20 -5.54 -11.26
N ARG A 110 3.34 -6.03 -10.37
CA ARG A 110 1.93 -5.63 -10.27
C ARG A 110 1.67 -4.79 -9.02
N GLU A 111 2.52 -4.92 -8.01
CA GLU A 111 2.38 -4.22 -6.74
C GLU A 111 3.73 -3.63 -6.37
N LEU A 112 3.79 -2.31 -6.21
CA LEU A 112 5.00 -1.59 -5.83
C LEU A 112 4.80 -1.00 -4.44
N CYS A 113 5.74 -1.25 -3.55
CA CYS A 113 5.75 -0.70 -2.20
C CYS A 113 7.00 0.17 -2.03
N VAL A 114 6.80 1.46 -1.83
CA VAL A 114 7.85 2.46 -1.70
C VAL A 114 7.98 2.80 -0.22
N HIS A 115 9.14 2.48 0.36
CA HIS A 115 9.47 2.85 1.73
C HIS A 115 9.76 4.35 1.82
N ALA A 116 9.65 4.92 3.03
CA ALA A 116 9.88 6.34 3.26
C ALA A 116 11.27 6.82 2.81
N THR A 117 12.29 5.97 2.95
CA THR A 117 13.67 6.26 2.51
C THR A 117 13.91 6.08 1.02
N ALA A 118 12.96 5.50 0.28
CA ALA A 118 13.04 5.38 -1.17
C ALA A 118 12.47 6.61 -1.91
N LEU A 119 11.74 7.49 -1.21
CA LEU A 119 11.32 8.78 -1.76
C LEU A 119 12.42 9.81 -1.51
N GLY A 120 13.18 10.13 -2.55
CA GLY A 120 14.28 11.07 -2.45
C GLY A 120 14.25 12.16 -3.51
N PRO A 121 15.19 13.12 -3.44
CA PRO A 121 15.24 14.27 -4.33
C PRO A 121 15.46 13.92 -5.82
N THR A 122 16.02 12.75 -6.12
CA THR A 122 16.31 12.26 -7.47
C THR A 122 15.24 11.31 -8.01
N THR A 123 14.20 10.98 -7.23
CA THR A 123 13.09 10.14 -7.71
C THR A 123 12.41 10.80 -8.91
N ALA A 124 12.40 10.11 -10.05
CA ALA A 124 11.81 10.62 -11.28
C ALA A 124 10.28 10.71 -11.18
N THR A 125 9.70 11.79 -11.69
CA THR A 125 8.24 12.05 -11.63
C THR A 125 7.42 10.98 -12.34
N ASN A 126 7.97 10.40 -13.42
CA ASN A 126 7.33 9.37 -14.22
C ASN A 126 7.78 7.94 -13.85
N ALA A 127 8.39 7.74 -12.68
CA ALA A 127 8.98 6.46 -12.31
C ALA A 127 7.97 5.30 -12.32
N LEU A 128 6.69 5.56 -12.02
CA LEU A 128 5.62 4.55 -12.05
C LEU A 128 5.34 4.02 -13.47
N LEU A 129 5.56 4.82 -14.52
CA LEU A 129 5.39 4.39 -15.91
C LEU A 129 6.39 3.30 -16.32
N GLY A 130 7.49 3.14 -15.57
CA GLY A 130 8.46 2.06 -15.77
C GLY A 130 7.88 0.66 -15.53
N PHE A 131 6.70 0.55 -14.92
CA PHE A 131 6.05 -0.72 -14.57
C PHE A 131 4.74 -0.90 -15.36
N PRO A 132 4.78 -1.45 -16.58
CA PRO A 132 3.60 -1.51 -17.45
C PRO A 132 2.49 -2.46 -16.96
N ALA A 133 2.80 -3.37 -16.03
CA ALA A 133 1.83 -4.30 -15.45
C ALA A 133 1.31 -3.87 -14.07
N LEU A 134 1.66 -2.66 -13.62
CA LEU A 134 1.37 -2.16 -12.28
C LEU A 134 -0.14 -2.01 -12.05
N ARG A 135 -0.62 -2.56 -10.93
CA ARG A 135 -2.04 -2.57 -10.52
C ARG A 135 -2.24 -1.93 -9.15
N ALA A 136 -1.24 -1.97 -8.28
CA ALA A 136 -1.29 -1.32 -6.99
C ALA A 136 0.03 -0.63 -6.67
N VAL A 137 -0.04 0.53 -6.03
CA VAL A 137 1.11 1.25 -5.50
C VAL A 137 0.83 1.63 -4.06
N HIS A 138 1.79 1.36 -3.19
CA HIS A 138 1.80 1.83 -1.81
C HIS A 138 3.02 2.70 -1.59
N ILE A 139 2.81 3.93 -1.14
CA ILE A 139 3.81 4.93 -0.89
C ILE A 139 3.77 5.27 0.59
N ASN A 140 4.83 4.94 1.30
CA ASN A 140 5.04 5.46 2.64
C ASN A 140 5.74 6.83 2.52
N ALA A 141 5.04 7.90 2.85
CA ALA A 141 5.50 9.28 2.73
C ALA A 141 6.05 9.84 4.07
N HIS A 142 6.33 9.00 5.06
CA HIS A 142 6.74 9.44 6.41
C HIS A 142 7.93 10.42 6.40
N ASN A 143 8.95 10.14 5.59
CA ASN A 143 10.16 10.96 5.49
C ASN A 143 10.05 12.03 4.40
N ASP A 144 8.92 12.12 3.69
CA ASP A 144 8.68 13.14 2.67
C ASP A 144 8.23 14.43 3.35
N VAL A 145 9.11 14.97 4.18
CA VAL A 145 8.96 16.24 4.88
C VAL A 145 9.89 17.22 4.19
N THR A 146 9.33 18.16 3.44
CA THR A 146 10.10 19.27 2.89
C THR A 146 9.80 20.53 3.70
N PHE A 147 10.82 21.05 4.38
CA PHE A 147 10.74 22.38 5.02
C PHE A 147 10.83 23.53 3.99
N ASP A 148 11.11 23.20 2.73
CA ASP A 148 11.19 24.14 1.62
C ASP A 148 9.83 24.20 0.88
N PRO A 149 9.06 25.30 1.01
CA PRO A 149 7.75 25.44 0.37
C PRO A 149 7.81 25.44 -1.16
N TYR A 150 8.99 25.63 -1.78
CA TYR A 150 9.16 25.64 -3.23
C TYR A 150 9.39 24.24 -3.81
N VAL A 151 9.87 23.29 -3.00
CA VAL A 151 10.19 21.92 -3.45
C VAL A 151 8.95 21.02 -3.42
N GLY A 152 7.99 21.32 -2.54
CA GLY A 152 6.77 20.55 -2.35
C GLY A 152 7.05 19.10 -1.88
N TYR A 153 5.99 18.30 -1.78
CA TYR A 153 6.09 16.89 -1.38
C TYR A 153 6.50 16.02 -2.59
N LYS A 154 7.44 15.11 -2.41
CA LYS A 154 8.00 14.27 -3.50
C LYS A 154 7.01 13.23 -3.99
N TYR A 155 6.21 12.63 -3.12
CA TYR A 155 5.20 11.65 -3.53
C TYR A 155 4.19 12.27 -4.51
N TYR A 156 3.89 13.56 -4.39
CA TYR A 156 3.06 14.28 -5.36
C TYR A 156 3.64 14.34 -6.76
N THR A 157 4.94 14.16 -6.94
CA THR A 157 5.52 14.13 -8.28
C THR A 157 5.30 12.80 -8.99
N LEU A 158 4.91 11.75 -8.27
CA LEU A 158 4.61 10.42 -8.81
C LEU A 158 3.16 10.28 -9.32
N LEU A 159 2.25 11.15 -8.85
CA LEU A 159 0.81 11.09 -9.15
C LEU A 159 0.40 11.63 -10.54
N PRO A 160 1.09 12.61 -11.16
CA PRO A 160 0.73 13.12 -12.49
C PRO A 160 0.69 12.06 -13.59
N ASP A 161 1.58 11.07 -13.53
CA ASP A 161 1.84 10.12 -14.60
C ASP A 161 1.70 8.67 -14.10
N VAL A 162 0.47 8.25 -13.80
CA VAL A 162 0.18 6.87 -13.38
C VAL A 162 0.02 5.91 -14.58
N PRO A 163 0.50 4.66 -14.49
CA PRO A 163 0.37 3.70 -15.58
C PRO A 163 -1.09 3.30 -15.81
N LYS A 164 -1.44 3.06 -17.08
CA LYS A 164 -2.74 2.52 -17.46
C LYS A 164 -2.98 1.19 -16.73
N GLY A 165 -4.17 1.05 -16.14
CA GLY A 165 -4.53 -0.15 -15.40
C GLY A 165 -4.19 -0.13 -13.92
N LEU A 166 -3.60 0.94 -13.38
CA LEU A 166 -3.47 1.12 -11.94
C LEU A 166 -4.87 1.14 -11.29
N LYS A 167 -5.10 0.25 -10.33
CA LYS A 167 -6.39 0.05 -9.65
C LYS A 167 -6.38 0.52 -8.20
N ARG A 168 -5.24 0.47 -7.53
CA ARG A 168 -5.12 0.83 -6.12
C ARG A 168 -3.96 1.77 -5.89
N LEU A 169 -4.20 2.84 -5.14
CA LEU A 169 -3.17 3.77 -4.68
C LEU A 169 -3.31 3.93 -3.17
N ALA A 170 -2.24 3.70 -2.44
CA ALA A 170 -2.16 3.98 -1.02
C ALA A 170 -1.00 4.93 -0.76
N VAL A 171 -1.27 6.08 -0.18
CA VAL A 171 -0.28 6.98 0.39
C VAL A 171 -0.48 6.97 1.90
N THR A 172 0.55 6.62 2.67
CA THR A 172 0.49 6.55 4.13
C THR A 172 1.54 7.45 4.75
N HIS A 173 1.27 7.89 5.97
CA HIS A 173 2.15 8.80 6.71
C HIS A 173 2.47 10.10 5.95
N ALA A 174 1.55 10.60 5.13
CA ALA A 174 1.74 11.87 4.45
C ALA A 174 1.65 13.04 5.44
N HIS A 175 2.47 14.07 5.21
CA HIS A 175 2.39 15.36 5.92
C HIS A 175 1.70 16.44 5.08
N ALA A 176 1.51 16.18 3.78
CA ALA A 176 0.88 17.12 2.86
C ALA A 176 -0.65 17.17 3.03
N PRO A 177 -1.31 18.24 2.55
CA PRO A 177 -2.75 18.23 2.32
C PRO A 177 -3.17 17.06 1.42
N ASP A 178 -4.37 16.52 1.59
CA ASP A 178 -4.80 15.37 0.79
C ASP A 178 -5.19 15.78 -0.65
N GLY A 179 -5.62 17.03 -0.85
CA GLY A 179 -6.28 17.49 -2.08
C GLY A 179 -5.35 17.95 -3.21
N GLU A 180 -4.20 18.55 -2.90
CA GLU A 180 -3.29 19.05 -3.93
C GLU A 180 -2.78 17.85 -4.75
N ARG A 181 -3.16 17.80 -6.03
CA ARG A 181 -2.76 16.81 -7.06
C ARG A 181 -3.55 15.51 -7.18
N LEU A 182 -4.64 15.29 -6.44
CA LEU A 182 -5.55 14.19 -6.78
C LEU A 182 -6.27 14.41 -8.13
N GLU A 183 -6.42 15.65 -8.56
CA GLU A 183 -6.95 16.01 -9.89
C GLU A 183 -6.22 15.30 -11.04
N ALA A 184 -4.90 15.06 -10.89
CA ALA A 184 -4.12 14.32 -11.88
C ALA A 184 -4.65 12.89 -12.12
N LEU A 185 -5.33 12.32 -11.14
CA LEU A 185 -5.88 10.97 -11.17
C LEU A 185 -7.28 10.91 -11.80
N ALA A 186 -7.85 12.04 -12.25
CA ALA A 186 -9.21 12.12 -12.81
C ALA A 186 -9.47 11.12 -13.94
N ASN A 187 -8.47 10.86 -14.79
CA ASN A 187 -8.60 9.95 -15.93
C ASN A 187 -8.04 8.54 -15.64
N SER A 188 -7.77 8.22 -14.37
CA SER A 188 -7.23 6.93 -13.98
C SER A 188 -8.29 5.82 -13.93
N GLU A 189 -7.82 4.58 -13.87
CA GLU A 189 -8.65 3.40 -13.65
C GLU A 189 -8.73 3.01 -12.16
N LEU A 190 -8.39 3.93 -11.26
CA LEU A 190 -8.36 3.68 -9.82
C LEU A 190 -9.74 3.31 -9.29
N GLU A 191 -9.77 2.23 -8.52
CA GLU A 191 -10.94 1.68 -7.85
C GLU A 191 -10.84 1.86 -6.33
N GLU A 192 -9.62 1.94 -5.80
CA GLU A 192 -9.34 2.08 -4.36
C GLU A 192 -8.26 3.14 -4.12
N ILE A 193 -8.52 4.04 -3.17
CA ILE A 193 -7.56 5.03 -2.69
C ILE A 193 -7.46 4.96 -1.17
N ARG A 194 -6.22 4.95 -0.66
CA ARG A 194 -5.92 5.16 0.77
C ARG A 194 -5.08 6.42 0.93
N LEU A 195 -5.55 7.35 1.74
CA LEU A 195 -4.86 8.59 2.11
C LEU A 195 -4.71 8.58 3.63
N GLY A 196 -3.54 8.18 4.11
CA GLY A 196 -3.20 8.14 5.53
C GLY A 196 -2.22 9.26 5.86
N ARG A 197 -2.58 10.09 6.84
CA ARG A 197 -1.68 11.10 7.39
C ARG A 197 -0.68 10.49 8.36
N CYS A 198 0.48 11.14 8.51
CA CYS A 198 1.36 10.86 9.63
C CYS A 198 0.68 11.34 10.90
N THR A 199 0.87 10.61 11.99
CA THR A 199 0.26 10.92 13.28
C THR A 199 1.34 11.01 14.36
N LEU A 200 1.03 11.67 15.47
CA LEU A 200 1.92 11.73 16.63
C LEU A 200 2.26 10.31 17.17
N PHE A 201 1.37 9.33 16.95
CA PHE A 201 1.60 7.94 17.36
C PHE A 201 2.62 7.22 16.48
N ASP A 202 2.73 7.62 15.22
CA ASP A 202 3.82 7.18 14.35
C ASP A 202 5.17 7.75 14.81
N CYS A 203 5.18 8.93 15.44
CA CYS A 203 6.41 9.50 16.04
C CYS A 203 6.98 8.60 17.15
N ALA A 204 6.13 8.07 18.02
CA ALA A 204 6.55 7.24 19.15
C ALA A 204 7.07 5.85 18.73
N THR A 205 6.62 5.34 17.59
CA THR A 205 6.97 3.99 17.10
C THR A 205 8.00 3.99 15.97
N GLN A 206 8.07 5.07 15.17
CA GLN A 206 8.91 5.17 13.97
C GLN A 206 9.87 6.37 13.97
N GLY A 207 9.81 7.28 14.95
CA GLY A 207 10.79 8.37 15.10
C GLY A 207 10.62 9.53 14.10
N CYS A 208 9.38 9.91 13.81
CA CYS A 208 9.06 11.04 12.94
C CYS A 208 9.75 12.36 13.36
N SER A 209 10.52 12.97 12.46
CA SER A 209 11.20 14.25 12.74
C SER A 209 10.31 15.48 12.58
N TYR A 210 9.12 15.34 11.98
CA TYR A 210 8.15 16.41 11.79
C TYR A 210 7.57 16.90 13.12
N TRP A 211 7.07 15.99 13.94
CA TRP A 211 6.34 16.35 15.17
C TRP A 211 7.16 17.12 16.22
N PRO A 212 8.46 16.84 16.44
CA PRO A 212 9.30 17.70 17.27
C PRO A 212 9.42 19.15 16.79
N ALA A 213 9.29 19.41 15.48
CA ALA A 213 9.37 20.74 14.89
C ALA A 213 8.02 21.50 14.90
N PHE A 214 6.90 20.79 15.10
CA PHE A 214 5.54 21.36 15.13
C PHE A 214 4.80 20.97 16.43
N PRO A 215 5.27 21.41 17.62
CA PRO A 215 4.74 21.01 18.93
C PRO A 215 3.39 21.64 19.29
N HIS A 216 2.74 22.36 18.36
CA HIS A 216 1.49 23.08 18.61
C HIS A 216 0.43 22.87 17.53
N ASP A 217 0.80 22.21 16.42
CA ASP A 217 -0.09 21.96 15.29
C ASP A 217 -0.29 20.45 15.19
N HIS A 218 -1.20 19.94 16.02
CA HIS A 218 -1.43 18.51 16.19
C HIS A 218 -2.73 18.10 15.51
N ASP A 219 -2.58 17.52 14.33
CA ASP A 219 -3.64 16.80 13.62
C ASP A 219 -3.95 15.50 14.36
N ALA A 220 -4.72 15.58 15.45
CA ALA A 220 -5.06 14.41 16.25
C ALA A 220 -6.57 14.32 16.51
N TYR A 221 -7.25 13.54 15.66
CA TYR A 221 -8.48 12.76 15.88
C TYR A 221 -9.75 13.45 16.37
N PHE A 222 -10.69 13.66 15.44
CA PHE A 222 -12.13 13.91 15.60
C PHE A 222 -12.59 14.56 16.91
N SER A 223 -12.85 15.86 16.82
CA SER A 223 -14.08 16.41 17.34
C SER A 223 -15.20 16.06 16.38
N ASP A 224 -16.43 16.03 16.87
CA ASP A 224 -17.64 16.15 16.05
C ASP A 224 -17.59 17.34 15.06
N GLU A 225 -16.82 18.37 15.40
CA GLU A 225 -16.59 19.58 14.60
C GLU A 225 -15.57 19.34 13.45
N GLY A 226 -15.97 19.61 12.20
CA GLY A 226 -15.09 19.61 11.02
C GLY A 226 -15.11 18.35 10.15
N ALA A 227 -15.70 17.25 10.63
CA ALA A 227 -15.76 15.97 9.93
C ALA A 227 -16.46 16.04 8.57
N VAL A 228 -17.62 16.71 8.54
CA VAL A 228 -18.44 16.87 7.34
C VAL A 228 -17.78 17.84 6.37
N GLU A 229 -17.14 18.89 6.89
CA GLU A 229 -16.40 19.88 6.12
C GLU A 229 -15.21 19.24 5.42
N TYR A 230 -14.42 18.43 6.13
CA TYR A 230 -13.34 17.64 5.53
C TYR A 230 -13.87 16.68 4.47
N ALA A 231 -14.89 15.89 4.80
CA ALA A 231 -15.50 14.95 3.87
C ALA A 231 -16.02 15.66 2.59
N THR A 232 -16.58 16.84 2.75
CA THR A 232 -17.03 17.69 1.65
C THR A 232 -15.84 18.20 0.84
N SER A 233 -14.78 18.68 1.49
CA SER A 233 -13.56 19.15 0.82
C SER A 233 -12.92 18.02 0.00
N ILE A 234 -12.59 16.89 0.62
CA ILE A 234 -11.91 15.78 -0.05
C ILE A 234 -12.78 15.14 -1.14
N SER A 235 -14.11 15.22 -1.01
CA SER A 235 -15.00 14.75 -2.07
C SER A 235 -14.84 15.53 -3.38
N GLN A 236 -14.47 16.81 -3.33
CA GLN A 236 -14.23 17.62 -4.52
C GLN A 236 -13.00 17.10 -5.27
N ASP A 237 -11.97 16.70 -4.53
CA ASP A 237 -10.73 16.16 -5.08
C ASP A 237 -10.89 14.73 -5.62
N LEU A 238 -11.79 13.94 -5.01
CA LEU A 238 -12.06 12.55 -5.40
C LEU A 238 -13.11 12.43 -6.52
N ALA A 239 -14.04 13.38 -6.62
CA ALA A 239 -15.12 13.36 -7.62
C ALA A 239 -14.65 13.15 -9.08
N PRO A 240 -13.48 13.68 -9.52
CA PRO A 240 -12.97 13.43 -10.86
C PRO A 240 -12.62 11.96 -11.14
N ILE A 241 -12.35 11.14 -10.11
CA ILE A 241 -11.89 9.74 -10.23
C ILE A 241 -13.08 8.80 -10.40
N LYS A 242 -13.56 8.67 -11.64
CA LYS A 242 -14.88 8.07 -11.95
C LYS A 242 -15.05 6.60 -11.55
N ASN A 243 -13.96 5.84 -11.46
CA ASN A 243 -14.00 4.41 -11.16
C ASN A 243 -13.83 4.10 -9.67
N LEU A 244 -13.71 5.13 -8.82
CA LEU A 244 -13.44 4.97 -7.40
C LEU A 244 -14.64 4.33 -6.68
N ARG A 245 -14.40 3.20 -6.02
CA ARG A 245 -15.39 2.41 -5.27
C ARG A 245 -15.07 2.34 -3.79
N THR A 246 -13.80 2.35 -3.44
CA THR A 246 -13.33 2.24 -2.06
C THR A 246 -12.41 3.39 -1.69
N VAL A 247 -12.63 4.00 -0.53
CA VAL A 247 -11.73 5.01 0.01
C VAL A 247 -11.39 4.72 1.47
N HIS A 248 -10.11 4.91 1.81
CA HIS A 248 -9.59 4.83 3.16
C HIS A 248 -8.98 6.17 3.52
N LEU A 249 -9.58 6.88 4.47
CA LEU A 249 -9.15 8.22 4.86
C LEU A 249 -8.56 8.20 6.27
N GLY A 250 -7.46 8.93 6.41
CA GLY A 250 -6.93 9.35 7.70
C GLY A 250 -7.89 10.31 8.38
N HIS A 251 -7.96 10.26 9.70
CA HIS A 251 -8.82 11.14 10.47
C HIS A 251 -8.26 12.57 10.54
N PRO A 252 -9.04 13.61 10.18
CA PRO A 252 -8.68 14.99 10.46
C PRO A 252 -9.10 15.42 11.87
N HIS A 253 -8.26 16.29 12.44
CA HIS A 253 -8.43 17.27 13.52
C HIS A 253 -9.30 16.95 14.77
N HIS A 254 -8.63 16.97 15.94
CA HIS A 254 -9.09 17.58 17.20
C HIS A 254 -7.87 18.20 17.89
N ARG A 255 -8.10 19.28 18.66
CA ARG A 255 -7.19 19.68 19.76
C ARG A 255 -7.52 18.90 21.02
N ALA A 256 -7.16 17.63 21.13
CA ALA A 256 -7.21 16.96 22.42
C ALA A 256 -6.08 17.54 23.29
N PRO A 257 -6.30 17.85 24.58
CA PRO A 257 -5.21 18.13 25.50
C PRO A 257 -4.29 16.92 25.51
N LEU A 258 -3.11 17.05 24.92
CA LEU A 258 -2.06 16.03 24.85
C LEU A 258 -1.48 15.82 26.25
N HIS A 259 -2.26 15.21 27.14
CA HIS A 259 -1.71 14.61 28.33
C HIS A 259 -1.17 13.23 27.92
N SER A 260 0.16 13.18 27.74
CA SER A 260 1.02 11.99 27.57
C SER A 260 0.71 10.99 26.43
N PRO A 261 1.67 10.69 25.53
CA PRO A 261 1.59 9.59 24.55
C PRO A 261 1.24 8.21 25.18
N THR A 262 1.54 8.00 26.47
CA THR A 262 1.24 6.77 27.19
C THR A 262 -0.24 6.58 27.52
N LEU A 263 -1.04 7.65 27.55
CA LEU A 263 -2.49 7.55 27.74
C LEU A 263 -3.19 6.94 26.51
N TRP A 264 -2.50 6.95 25.37
CA TRP A 264 -3.03 6.55 24.08
C TRP A 264 -2.44 5.24 23.54
N SER A 265 -1.55 4.58 24.30
CA SER A 265 -0.95 3.29 23.87
C SER A 265 -1.86 2.09 24.12
N THR A 266 -2.97 2.27 24.86
CA THR A 266 -3.93 1.22 25.19
C THR A 266 -5.35 1.73 25.02
N PRO A 267 -6.28 0.95 24.43
CA PRO A 267 -7.68 1.34 24.33
C PRO A 267 -8.24 1.67 25.72
N CYS A 268 -8.62 2.93 25.93
CA CYS A 268 -9.23 3.37 27.18
C CYS A 268 -10.74 3.17 27.09
N GLU A 269 -11.29 2.23 27.87
CA GLU A 269 -12.72 1.91 27.87
C GLU A 269 -13.59 3.13 28.25
N ALA A 270 -13.09 3.99 29.15
CA ALA A 270 -13.77 5.23 29.48
C ALA A 270 -13.82 6.19 28.28
N CYS A 271 -12.71 6.36 27.56
CA CYS A 271 -12.68 7.20 26.35
C CYS A 271 -13.54 6.61 25.21
N LEU A 272 -13.56 5.29 25.04
CA LEU A 272 -14.43 4.62 24.07
C LEU A 272 -15.92 4.87 24.40
N THR A 273 -16.26 4.80 25.69
CA THR A 273 -17.63 5.03 26.16
C THR A 273 -18.05 6.50 26.02
N GLU A 274 -17.14 7.42 26.34
CA GLU A 274 -17.40 8.86 26.31
C GLU A 274 -17.42 9.43 24.88
N PHE A 275 -16.45 9.08 24.04
CA PHE A 275 -16.25 9.70 22.73
C PHE A 275 -16.66 8.81 21.55
N GLY A 276 -16.78 7.49 21.74
CA GLY A 276 -17.13 6.54 20.69
C GLY A 276 -18.46 6.85 19.98
N PRO A 277 -19.57 7.09 20.72
CA PRO A 277 -20.86 7.42 20.09
C PRO A 277 -20.80 8.71 19.24
N ALA A 278 -20.15 9.76 19.75
CA ALA A 278 -19.99 11.02 19.02
C ALA A 278 -19.15 10.83 17.74
N THR A 279 -18.07 10.04 17.83
CA THR A 279 -17.22 9.68 16.69
C THR A 279 -18.03 8.96 15.61
N GLN A 280 -18.81 7.93 15.97
CA GLN A 280 -19.62 7.19 15.00
C GLN A 280 -20.69 8.06 14.32
N ILE A 281 -21.32 8.99 15.05
CA ILE A 281 -22.29 9.94 14.49
C ILE A 281 -21.62 10.84 13.45
N ALA A 282 -20.46 11.40 13.79
CA ALA A 282 -19.76 12.30 12.88
C ALA A 282 -19.14 11.54 11.68
N GLU A 283 -18.67 10.30 11.84
CA GLU A 283 -18.24 9.45 10.73
C GLU A 283 -19.40 9.07 9.80
N HIS A 284 -20.59 8.79 10.35
CA HIS A 284 -21.79 8.53 9.54
C HIS A 284 -22.17 9.77 8.72
N ALA A 285 -22.16 10.94 9.35
CA ALA A 285 -22.45 12.21 8.69
C ALA A 285 -21.43 12.52 7.58
N ALA A 286 -20.14 12.34 7.87
CA ALA A 286 -19.05 12.50 6.91
C ALA A 286 -19.17 11.50 5.74
N SER A 287 -19.42 10.22 6.03
CA SER A 287 -19.62 9.17 5.01
C SER A 287 -20.82 9.48 4.12
N SER A 288 -21.91 9.99 4.71
CA SER A 288 -23.11 10.42 3.99
C SER A 288 -22.82 11.60 3.07
N ALA A 289 -22.08 12.61 3.53
CA ALA A 289 -21.66 13.76 2.71
C ALA A 289 -20.75 13.33 1.55
N LEU A 290 -19.73 12.52 1.85
CA LEU A 290 -18.77 12.00 0.87
C LEU A 290 -19.46 11.14 -0.19
N GLY A 291 -20.31 10.19 0.22
CA GLY A 291 -21.05 9.31 -0.68
C GLY A 291 -22.07 10.02 -1.57
N LYS A 292 -22.59 11.17 -1.13
CA LYS A 292 -23.47 12.01 -1.95
C LYS A 292 -22.69 12.70 -3.09
N LEU A 293 -21.46 13.12 -2.81
CA LEU A 293 -20.63 13.88 -3.75
C LEU A 293 -19.78 12.97 -4.65
N VAL A 294 -19.49 11.75 -4.20
CA VAL A 294 -18.79 10.70 -4.96
C VAL A 294 -19.69 9.46 -5.09
N PRO A 295 -20.69 9.49 -5.99
CA PRO A 295 -21.75 8.48 -6.03
C PRO A 295 -21.30 7.08 -6.51
N GLY A 296 -20.05 6.92 -6.96
CA GLY A 296 -19.45 5.63 -7.30
C GLY A 296 -18.99 4.83 -6.08
N LEU A 297 -18.86 5.46 -4.91
CA LEU A 297 -18.38 4.80 -3.71
C LEU A 297 -19.34 3.72 -3.22
N GLU A 298 -18.74 2.64 -2.74
CA GLU A 298 -19.38 1.47 -2.15
C GLU A 298 -18.89 1.23 -0.71
N GLU A 299 -17.63 1.58 -0.43
CA GLU A 299 -17.01 1.45 0.88
C GLU A 299 -16.19 2.69 1.23
N ILE A 300 -16.44 3.25 2.41
CA ILE A 300 -15.68 4.33 3.01
C ILE A 300 -15.11 3.79 4.31
N SER A 301 -13.88 4.15 4.62
CA SER A 301 -13.30 3.78 5.89
C SER A 301 -12.48 4.90 6.49
N TRP A 302 -12.55 5.02 7.81
CA TRP A 302 -11.89 6.06 8.57
C TRP A 302 -10.91 5.41 9.54
N ALA A 303 -9.65 5.86 9.50
CA ALA A 303 -8.66 5.42 10.48
C ALA A 303 -8.99 6.04 11.84
N GLY A 304 -9.37 5.24 12.83
CA GLY A 304 -9.90 5.73 14.10
C GLY A 304 -9.16 5.17 15.31
N TYR A 305 -8.91 6.02 16.30
CA TYR A 305 -8.32 5.61 17.58
C TYR A 305 -9.29 4.74 18.40
N PHE A 306 -10.60 4.97 18.25
CA PHE A 306 -11.65 4.31 19.03
C PHE A 306 -12.06 2.94 18.49
N GLU A 307 -11.37 2.41 17.49
CA GLU A 307 -11.52 1.02 17.10
C GLU A 307 -10.74 0.11 18.05
N ARG A 308 -11.19 -1.15 18.21
CA ARG A 308 -10.62 -2.12 19.15
C ARG A 308 -9.17 -2.47 18.77
N SER A 309 -8.21 -1.63 19.17
CA SER A 309 -6.74 -1.77 19.10
C SER A 309 -6.00 -0.43 19.13
N GLY A 310 -6.68 0.73 19.12
CA GLY A 310 -6.02 2.04 19.13
C GLY A 310 -5.49 2.51 17.76
N GLN A 311 -5.57 1.65 16.74
CA GLN A 311 -5.18 1.93 15.34
C GLN A 311 -6.11 1.22 14.34
N GLY A 312 -7.37 1.03 14.71
CA GLY A 312 -8.31 0.32 13.85
C GLY A 312 -8.93 1.22 12.78
N VAL A 313 -9.81 0.62 11.98
CA VAL A 313 -10.47 1.27 10.87
C VAL A 313 -11.96 1.02 10.99
N SER A 314 -12.75 2.08 11.09
CA SER A 314 -14.21 1.99 10.97
C SER A 314 -14.56 1.87 9.50
N ILE A 315 -15.49 0.97 9.16
CA ILE A 315 -15.86 0.69 7.78
C ILE A 315 -17.34 0.97 7.61
N TRP A 316 -17.67 1.81 6.64
CA TRP A 316 -19.01 2.20 6.26
C TRP A 316 -19.28 1.69 4.86
N ARG A 317 -20.33 0.88 4.72
CA ARG A 317 -20.74 0.35 3.42
C ARG A 317 -22.02 0.99 2.95
N ARG A 318 -22.06 1.26 1.65
CA ARG A 318 -23.25 1.77 1.00
C ARG A 318 -24.36 0.75 1.09
N SER A 319 -25.51 1.19 1.57
CA SER A 319 -26.74 0.43 1.62
C SER A 319 -27.82 1.16 0.82
N MET A 320 -28.65 0.41 0.10
CA MET A 320 -29.87 0.97 -0.47
C MET A 320 -30.99 0.88 0.57
N GLY A 321 -31.43 2.03 1.05
CA GLY A 321 -32.59 2.12 1.94
C GLY A 321 -33.88 1.70 1.24
N SER A 322 -34.90 1.39 2.04
CA SER A 322 -36.22 0.91 1.59
C SER A 322 -36.98 1.88 0.66
N ARG A 323 -36.54 3.13 0.55
CA ARG A 323 -37.10 4.16 -0.35
C ARG A 323 -36.19 4.52 -1.54
N GLY A 324 -35.14 3.73 -1.78
CA GLY A 324 -34.12 4.03 -2.80
C GLY A 324 -33.15 5.15 -2.42
N ALA A 325 -33.25 5.70 -1.20
CA ALA A 325 -32.26 6.62 -0.66
C ALA A 325 -30.97 5.85 -0.33
N VAL A 326 -29.82 6.45 -0.67
CA VAL A 326 -28.51 5.94 -0.29
C VAL A 326 -28.30 6.20 1.18
N ASP A 327 -27.94 5.16 1.93
CA ASP A 327 -27.53 5.25 3.33
C ASP A 327 -26.17 4.54 3.51
N TRP A 328 -25.52 4.78 4.64
CA TRP A 328 -24.24 4.19 5.00
C TRP A 328 -24.38 3.41 6.29
N VAL A 329 -24.09 2.11 6.24
CA VAL A 329 -24.20 1.22 7.39
C VAL A 329 -22.81 0.91 7.91
N HIS A 330 -22.63 1.11 9.21
CA HIS A 330 -21.41 0.70 9.89
C HIS A 330 -21.28 -0.82 9.78
N ALA A 331 -20.22 -1.28 9.12
CA ALA A 331 -19.88 -2.68 9.08
C ALA A 331 -19.34 -3.08 10.45
N SER A 332 -20.23 -3.55 11.33
CA SER A 332 -19.82 -4.16 12.58
C SER A 332 -18.80 -5.25 12.24
N LEU A 333 -17.56 -5.06 12.69
CA LEU A 333 -16.54 -6.09 12.62
C LEU A 333 -17.10 -7.31 13.33
N GLY A 334 -17.55 -8.30 12.57
CA GLY A 334 -17.80 -9.62 13.13
C GLY A 334 -16.56 -10.02 13.92
N SER A 335 -16.75 -10.72 15.03
CA SER A 335 -15.76 -11.16 16.02
C SER A 335 -14.55 -11.97 15.48
N ASN A 336 -14.34 -11.98 14.16
CA ASN A 336 -13.24 -12.59 13.44
C ASN A 336 -12.19 -11.57 12.95
N GLN A 337 -12.18 -10.34 13.45
CA GLN A 337 -10.89 -9.68 13.62
C GLN A 337 -10.26 -10.34 14.85
N THR A 338 -9.61 -11.47 14.63
CA THR A 338 -8.52 -11.90 15.50
C THR A 338 -7.65 -10.66 15.69
N CYS A 339 -7.47 -10.22 16.94
CA CYS A 339 -6.19 -9.63 17.29
C CYS A 339 -5.16 -10.58 16.67
N PHE A 340 -4.48 -10.12 15.62
CA PHE A 340 -3.39 -10.88 15.06
C PHE A 340 -2.24 -10.69 16.04
N ASP A 341 -2.29 -11.49 17.12
CA ASP A 341 -1.20 -11.67 18.06
C ASP A 341 0.00 -12.18 17.24
N GLY A 342 0.96 -11.28 17.05
CA GLY A 342 2.34 -11.58 16.72
C GLY A 342 3.20 -11.25 17.93
#